data_AF-A0A962FTI2-F1
#
_entry.id   AF-A0A962FTI2-F1
#
_cell.length_a   1.000
_cell.length_b   1.000
_cell.length_c   1.000
_cell.angle_alpha   90.00
_cell.angle_beta   90.00
_cell.angle_gamma   90.00
#
_symmetry.space_group_name_H-M   'P 1'
#
loop_
_entity.id
_entity.type
_entity.pdbx_description
1 polymer ?
#
loop_
_entity_poly.entity_id
_entity_poly.type
_entity_poly.pdbx_seq_one_letter_code
_entity_poly.pdbx_strand_id
1 'polypeptide(L)'
;MLDFSLPYHSYCEMSSGPVAEPLNVFSCIIFWIVSAWVFVKRDDESSGFHELAAVVLFVLGTAGMVWHATLDRLAFAFDIIALYMLMALVVTMLCNNVLKWPLWGSMATVTALIFASAWLKDSGLPWLPQQGGAFLPPLLFLAVVSLAVQTRSEKATVYLLSGAYALLLGLAARSLDLYFCYKIAIGLHFLWHIGVALFVVYVTRALAVLNTLPPVKRESPDTP
;
A
#
# COMPACT_ATOMS: atom_id res chain seq x y z
N MET A 1 8.45 -14.91 22.97
CA MET A 1 7.22 -14.21 23.41
C MET A 1 7.36 -12.76 22.97
N LEU A 2 6.39 -12.20 22.23
CA LEU A 2 6.42 -10.78 21.85
C LEU A 2 6.22 -9.94 23.12
N ASP A 3 7.30 -9.33 23.60
CA ASP A 3 7.24 -8.38 24.71
C ASP A 3 6.89 -7.01 24.15
N PHE A 4 5.67 -6.52 24.42
CA PHE A 4 5.19 -5.22 23.95
C PHE A 4 5.74 -4.04 24.77
N SER A 5 6.42 -4.30 25.89
CA SER A 5 6.98 -3.25 26.74
C SER A 5 8.31 -2.69 26.24
N LEU A 6 8.96 -3.35 25.28
CA LEU A 6 10.24 -2.92 24.71
C LEU A 6 10.04 -2.09 23.44
N PRO A 7 10.85 -1.05 23.19
CA PRO A 7 10.80 -0.32 21.93
C PRO A 7 11.17 -1.23 20.74
N TYR A 8 10.68 -0.87 19.56
CA TYR A 8 11.03 -1.52 18.29
C TYR A 8 11.45 -0.48 17.25
N HIS A 9 12.73 -0.51 16.92
CA HIS A 9 13.37 0.37 15.95
C HIS A 9 13.86 -0.45 14.76
N SER A 10 13.69 0.05 13.55
CA SER A 10 13.96 -0.70 12.32
C SER A 10 14.49 0.15 11.17
N TYR A 11 14.65 1.45 11.37
CA TYR A 11 15.04 2.40 10.33
C TYR A 11 16.24 3.22 10.75
N CYS A 12 16.84 3.94 9.81
CA CYS A 12 18.07 4.68 10.06
C CYS A 12 17.87 5.93 10.92
N GLU A 13 16.78 6.65 10.69
CA GLU A 13 16.53 7.93 11.36
C GLU A 13 16.43 7.71 12.87
N MET A 14 17.25 8.43 13.64
CA MET A 14 17.14 8.46 15.10
C MET A 14 17.57 9.83 15.63
N SER A 15 16.72 10.44 16.45
CA SER A 15 16.96 11.73 17.11
C SER A 15 17.15 11.55 18.61
N SER A 16 17.90 12.48 19.22
CA SER A 16 18.02 12.60 20.69
C SER A 16 16.90 13.42 21.33
N GLY A 17 15.97 13.95 20.52
CA GLY A 17 14.83 14.74 20.97
C GLY A 17 13.66 13.91 21.50
N PRO A 18 12.51 14.56 21.81
CA PRO A 18 11.32 13.89 22.33
C PRO A 18 10.59 13.02 21.30
N VAL A 19 10.95 13.12 20.02
CA VAL A 19 10.41 12.34 18.90
C VAL A 19 11.55 11.51 18.34
N ALA A 20 11.40 10.19 18.32
CA ALA A 20 12.48 9.28 17.91
C ALA A 20 12.87 9.48 16.44
N GLU A 21 11.89 9.53 15.53
CA GLU A 21 12.12 9.61 14.07
C GLU A 21 11.31 10.78 13.44
N PRO A 22 11.77 12.05 13.58
CA PRO A 22 10.97 13.22 13.22
C PRO A 22 10.50 13.27 11.75
N LEU A 23 11.37 12.97 10.79
CA LEU A 23 11.04 12.99 9.37
C LEU A 23 10.07 11.87 9.01
N ASN A 24 10.22 10.68 9.61
CA ASN A 24 9.24 9.60 9.48
C ASN A 24 7.87 10.00 10.06
N VAL A 25 7.82 10.65 11.23
CA VAL A 25 6.57 11.20 11.78
C VAL A 25 5.93 12.22 10.83
N PHE A 26 6.70 13.22 10.35
CA PHE A 26 6.16 14.24 9.46
C PHE A 26 5.67 13.65 8.14
N SER A 27 6.38 12.68 7.58
CA SER A 27 5.97 12.06 6.32
C SER A 27 4.69 11.24 6.45
N CYS A 28 4.36 10.67 7.61
CA CYS A 28 3.07 10.00 7.84
C CYS A 28 1.84 10.92 7.71
N ILE A 29 2.01 12.25 7.85
CA ILE A 29 0.92 13.24 7.64
C ILE A 29 0.35 13.12 6.21
N ILE A 30 1.14 12.66 5.24
CA ILE A 30 0.66 12.45 3.87
C ILE A 30 -0.55 11.50 3.81
N PHE A 31 -0.63 10.51 4.72
CA PHE A 31 -1.75 9.58 4.78
C PHE A 31 -3.04 10.27 5.25
N TRP A 32 -2.95 11.24 6.16
CA TRP A 32 -4.10 12.07 6.53
C TRP A 32 -4.57 12.95 5.37
N ILE A 33 -3.63 13.56 4.65
CA ILE A 33 -3.93 14.38 3.47
C ILE A 33 -4.63 13.53 2.39
N VAL A 34 -4.08 12.35 2.09
CA VAL A 34 -4.68 11.43 1.11
C VAL A 34 -6.00 10.86 1.62
N SER A 35 -6.15 10.57 2.91
CA SER A 35 -7.42 10.14 3.52
C SER A 35 -8.53 11.18 3.26
N ALA A 36 -8.28 12.45 3.59
CA ALA A 36 -9.23 13.53 3.35
C ALA A 36 -9.54 13.70 1.86
N TRP A 37 -8.52 13.61 1.00
CA TRP A 37 -8.69 13.71 -0.45
C TRP A 37 -9.54 12.54 -1.02
N VAL A 38 -9.26 11.29 -0.63
CA VAL A 38 -10.04 10.10 -1.02
C VAL A 38 -11.49 10.24 -0.56
N PHE A 39 -11.72 10.70 0.67
CA PHE A 39 -13.06 10.91 1.22
C PHE A 39 -13.87 11.94 0.43
N VAL A 40 -13.23 13.05 0.02
CA VAL A 40 -13.86 14.11 -0.80
C VAL A 40 -14.06 13.67 -2.25
N LYS A 41 -13.23 12.75 -2.76
CA LYS A 41 -13.31 12.23 -4.12
C LYS A 41 -14.20 11.01 -4.30
N ARG A 42 -14.89 10.57 -3.24
CA ARG A 42 -15.88 9.50 -3.36
C ARG A 42 -16.96 9.87 -4.38
N ASP A 43 -17.28 8.93 -5.24
CA ASP A 43 -18.50 8.95 -6.06
C ASP A 43 -19.56 8.03 -5.42
N ASP A 44 -20.83 8.14 -5.83
CA ASP A 44 -21.90 7.34 -5.23
C ASP A 44 -21.71 5.83 -5.47
N GLU A 45 -21.22 5.46 -6.66
CA GLU A 45 -21.05 4.05 -7.06
C GLU A 45 -19.93 3.32 -6.29
N SER A 46 -18.91 4.03 -5.82
CA SER A 46 -17.78 3.45 -5.07
C SER A 46 -17.56 4.11 -3.71
N SER A 47 -18.60 4.77 -3.19
CA SER A 47 -18.63 5.45 -1.89
C SER A 47 -18.13 4.59 -0.73
N GLY A 48 -18.63 3.35 -0.62
CA GLY A 48 -18.25 2.44 0.48
C GLY A 48 -16.76 2.08 0.50
N PHE A 49 -16.10 1.95 -0.66
CA PHE A 49 -14.66 1.74 -0.71
C PHE A 49 -13.89 3.00 -0.33
N HIS A 50 -14.26 4.15 -0.90
CA HIS A 50 -13.57 5.41 -0.62
C HIS A 50 -13.64 5.78 0.86
N GLU A 51 -14.80 5.57 1.49
CA GLU A 51 -14.99 5.81 2.93
C GLU A 51 -14.11 4.88 3.77
N LEU A 52 -14.14 3.57 3.49
CA LEU A 52 -13.31 2.62 4.24
C LEU A 52 -11.82 2.85 4.01
N ALA A 53 -11.40 3.13 2.77
CA ALA A 53 -10.02 3.47 2.44
C ALA A 53 -9.56 4.74 3.15
N ALA A 54 -10.41 5.78 3.22
CA ALA A 54 -10.11 7.00 3.95
C ALA A 54 -9.92 6.73 5.46
N VAL A 55 -10.80 5.93 6.07
CA VAL A 55 -10.66 5.54 7.49
C VAL A 55 -9.37 4.76 7.71
N VAL A 56 -9.08 3.75 6.87
CA VAL A 56 -7.86 2.94 7.00
C VAL A 56 -6.61 3.79 6.82
N LEU A 57 -6.59 4.74 5.87
CA LEU A 57 -5.48 5.68 5.68
C LEU A 57 -5.28 6.60 6.88
N PHE A 58 -6.37 7.07 7.50
CA PHE A 58 -6.27 7.91 8.69
C PHE A 58 -5.69 7.12 9.87
N VAL A 59 -6.13 5.88 10.05
CA VAL A 59 -5.57 4.96 11.06
C VAL A 59 -4.11 4.66 10.78
N LEU A 60 -3.75 4.36 9.52
CA LEU A 60 -2.37 4.14 9.09
C LEU A 60 -1.47 5.33 9.42
N GLY A 61 -1.88 6.55 9.05
CA GLY A 61 -1.12 7.76 9.37
C GLY A 61 -0.98 8.01 10.88
N THR A 62 -2.04 7.77 11.64
CA THR A 62 -2.02 7.95 13.10
C THR A 62 -1.12 6.93 13.77
N ALA A 63 -1.26 5.65 13.44
CA ALA A 63 -0.45 4.57 14.00
C ALA A 63 1.03 4.74 13.63
N GLY A 64 1.33 5.09 12.37
CA GLY A 64 2.68 5.39 11.91
C GLY A 64 3.30 6.56 12.66
N MET A 65 2.59 7.68 12.83
CA MET A 65 3.09 8.82 13.60
C MET A 65 3.36 8.45 15.06
N VAL A 66 2.46 7.71 15.71
CA VAL A 66 2.68 7.28 17.11
C VAL A 66 3.89 6.36 17.20
N TRP A 67 4.01 5.38 16.30
CA TRP A 67 5.14 4.45 16.28
C TRP A 67 6.47 5.17 16.02
N HIS A 68 6.57 6.01 15.00
CA HIS A 68 7.81 6.73 14.70
C HIS A 68 8.17 7.77 15.77
N ALA A 69 7.19 8.25 16.54
CA ALA A 69 7.46 9.14 17.67
C ALA A 69 7.99 8.40 18.89
N THR A 70 7.44 7.23 19.22
CA THR A 70 7.66 6.56 20.52
C THR A 70 8.40 5.21 20.44
N LEU A 71 8.54 4.65 19.24
CA LEU A 71 9.00 3.28 18.98
C LEU A 71 8.13 2.20 19.65
N ASP A 72 6.88 2.53 19.96
CA ASP A 72 5.92 1.62 20.62
C ASP A 72 5.51 0.45 19.71
N ARG A 73 5.54 -0.77 20.26
CA ARG A 73 5.25 -2.00 19.52
C ARG A 73 3.77 -2.18 19.19
N LEU A 74 2.87 -1.64 20.01
CA LEU A 74 1.45 -1.72 19.74
C LEU A 74 1.07 -0.78 18.58
N ALA A 75 1.61 0.44 18.59
CA ALA A 75 1.51 1.39 17.48
C ALA A 75 2.09 0.80 16.19
N PHE A 76 3.26 0.16 16.25
CA PHE A 76 3.83 -0.60 15.13
C PHE A 76 2.87 -1.68 14.61
N ALA A 77 2.25 -2.46 15.50
CA ALA A 77 1.30 -3.48 15.10
C ALA A 77 0.08 -2.88 14.37
N PHE A 78 -0.46 -1.76 14.88
CA PHE A 78 -1.56 -1.05 14.24
C PHE A 78 -1.18 -0.47 12.87
N ASP A 79 0.04 0.06 12.73
CA ASP A 79 0.57 0.56 11.45
C ASP A 79 0.58 -0.56 10.39
N ILE A 80 1.20 -1.69 10.73
CA ILE A 80 1.29 -2.85 9.82
C ILE A 80 -0.09 -3.45 9.52
N ILE A 81 -0.99 -3.55 10.51
CA ILE A 81 -2.36 -4.05 10.31
C ILE A 81 -3.12 -3.12 9.35
N ALA A 82 -3.08 -1.81 9.57
CA ALA A 82 -3.75 -0.83 8.71
C ALA A 82 -3.22 -0.90 7.28
N LEU A 83 -1.91 -1.09 7.10
CA LEU A 83 -1.27 -1.24 5.80
C LEU A 83 -1.73 -2.51 5.07
N TYR A 84 -1.85 -3.66 5.77
CA TYR A 84 -2.40 -4.89 5.18
C TYR A 84 -3.89 -4.79 4.89
N MET A 85 -4.67 -4.08 5.73
CA MET A 85 -6.07 -3.79 5.45
C MET A 85 -6.22 -2.94 4.19
N LEU A 86 -5.38 -1.92 4.01
CA LEU A 86 -5.36 -1.10 2.80
C LEU A 86 -5.03 -1.94 1.56
N MET A 87 -4.01 -2.80 1.65
CA MET A 87 -3.67 -3.75 0.58
C MET A 87 -4.86 -4.65 0.25
N ALA A 88 -5.46 -5.30 1.24
CA ALA A 88 -6.60 -6.20 1.05
C ALA A 88 -7.78 -5.47 0.40
N LEU A 89 -8.05 -4.24 0.83
CA LEU A 89 -9.12 -3.42 0.29
C LEU A 89 -8.88 -3.06 -1.19
N VAL A 90 -7.67 -2.61 -1.53
CA VAL A 90 -7.31 -2.28 -2.92
C VAL A 90 -7.35 -3.52 -3.81
N VAL A 91 -6.78 -4.64 -3.37
CA VAL A 91 -6.80 -5.91 -4.13
C VAL A 91 -8.24 -6.36 -4.37
N THR A 92 -9.08 -6.29 -3.34
CA THR A 92 -10.51 -6.65 -3.45
C THR A 92 -11.21 -5.79 -4.50
N MET A 93 -10.99 -4.48 -4.48
CA MET A 93 -11.53 -3.57 -5.49
C MET A 93 -11.03 -3.86 -6.90
N LEU A 94 -9.73 -4.09 -7.07
CA LEU A 94 -9.16 -4.42 -8.37
C LEU A 94 -9.73 -5.74 -8.88
N CYS A 95 -9.85 -6.77 -8.05
CA CYS A 95 -10.47 -8.03 -8.45
C CYS A 95 -11.97 -7.87 -8.78
N ASN A 96 -12.77 -7.26 -7.91
CA ASN A 96 -14.23 -7.25 -8.06
C ASN A 96 -14.72 -6.16 -9.03
N ASN A 97 -14.21 -4.94 -8.90
CA ASN A 97 -14.73 -3.80 -9.67
C ASN A 97 -14.01 -3.65 -11.00
N VAL A 98 -12.71 -3.96 -11.04
CA VAL A 98 -11.91 -3.87 -12.27
C VAL A 98 -11.95 -5.19 -13.04
N LEU A 99 -11.44 -6.30 -12.49
CA LEU A 99 -11.38 -7.59 -13.17
C LEU A 99 -12.72 -8.34 -13.24
N LYS A 100 -13.76 -7.85 -12.54
CA LYS A 100 -15.11 -8.46 -12.48
C LYS A 100 -15.11 -9.89 -11.93
N TRP A 101 -14.15 -10.22 -11.09
CA TRP A 101 -14.11 -11.50 -10.38
C TRP A 101 -15.14 -11.52 -9.24
N PRO A 102 -15.65 -12.71 -8.85
CA PRO A 102 -16.51 -12.84 -7.67
C PRO A 102 -15.74 -12.60 -6.37
N LEU A 103 -16.46 -12.34 -5.26
CA LEU A 103 -15.88 -12.05 -3.94
C LEU A 103 -14.94 -13.17 -3.44
N TRP A 104 -15.26 -14.43 -3.71
CA TRP A 104 -14.36 -15.53 -3.31
C TRP A 104 -13.02 -15.47 -4.07
N GLY A 105 -13.01 -14.98 -5.31
CA GLY A 105 -11.79 -14.83 -6.11
C GLY A 105 -10.89 -13.71 -5.59
N SER A 106 -11.49 -12.61 -5.12
CA SER A 106 -10.74 -11.54 -4.45
C SER A 106 -10.20 -12.01 -3.09
N MET A 107 -11.01 -12.69 -2.28
CA MET A 107 -10.56 -13.25 -0.99
C MET A 107 -9.42 -14.25 -1.16
N ALA A 108 -9.50 -15.13 -2.15
CA ALA A 108 -8.43 -16.08 -2.47
C ALA A 108 -7.14 -15.35 -2.89
N THR A 109 -7.27 -14.28 -3.68
CA THR A 109 -6.13 -13.45 -4.11
C THR A 109 -5.49 -12.72 -2.93
N VAL A 110 -6.28 -12.06 -2.09
CA VAL A 110 -5.77 -11.41 -0.85
C VAL A 110 -5.04 -12.42 0.03
N THR A 111 -5.64 -13.59 0.23
CA THR A 111 -5.05 -14.67 1.04
C THR A 111 -3.72 -15.13 0.44
N ALA A 112 -3.70 -15.44 -0.86
CA ALA A 112 -2.49 -15.85 -1.56
C ALA A 112 -1.38 -14.79 -1.48
N LEU A 113 -1.71 -13.50 -1.62
CA LEU A 113 -0.76 -12.42 -1.50
C LEU A 113 -0.22 -12.28 -0.07
N ILE A 114 -1.04 -12.44 0.96
CA ILE A 114 -0.58 -12.44 2.37
C ILE A 114 0.40 -13.58 2.60
N PHE A 115 0.07 -14.81 2.17
CA PHE A 115 0.97 -15.96 2.33
C PHE A 115 2.27 -15.80 1.54
N ALA A 116 2.19 -15.32 0.29
CA ALA A 116 3.38 -15.03 -0.51
C ALA A 116 4.25 -13.95 0.13
N SER A 117 3.63 -12.93 0.72
CA SER A 117 4.33 -11.85 1.41
C SER A 117 5.04 -12.35 2.67
N ALA A 118 4.38 -13.18 3.47
CA ALA A 118 4.98 -13.81 4.64
C ALA A 118 6.15 -14.74 4.24
N TRP A 119 5.96 -15.55 3.20
CA TRP A 119 7.01 -16.44 2.71
C TRP A 119 8.23 -15.69 2.17
N LEU A 120 8.02 -14.63 1.36
CA LEU A 120 9.13 -13.85 0.82
C LEU A 120 9.87 -13.05 1.89
N LYS A 121 9.16 -12.53 2.89
CA LYS A 121 9.77 -11.87 4.05
C LYS A 121 10.81 -12.75 4.74
N ASP A 122 10.49 -14.04 4.89
CA ASP A 122 11.32 -15.02 5.62
C ASP A 122 12.24 -15.83 4.68
N SER A 123 12.25 -15.54 3.38
CA SER A 123 12.95 -16.34 2.35
C SER A 123 14.48 -16.29 2.44
N GLY A 124 15.05 -15.34 3.20
CA GLY A 124 16.51 -15.18 3.35
C GLY A 124 17.25 -14.84 2.05
N LEU A 125 16.55 -14.41 1.00
CA LEU A 125 17.14 -14.08 -0.30
C LEU A 125 18.10 -12.88 -0.17
N PRO A 126 19.39 -13.00 -0.53
CA PRO A 126 20.39 -11.97 -0.27
C PRO A 126 20.12 -10.62 -0.97
N TRP A 127 19.41 -10.65 -2.10
CA TRP A 127 19.07 -9.49 -2.91
C TRP A 127 17.71 -8.87 -2.56
N LEU A 128 16.96 -9.49 -1.64
CA LEU A 128 15.65 -9.01 -1.19
C LEU A 128 15.74 -8.72 0.31
N PRO A 129 15.98 -7.46 0.71
CA PRO A 129 16.04 -7.11 2.12
C PRO A 129 14.79 -7.62 2.83
N GLN A 130 14.95 -8.21 4.03
CA GLN A 130 13.89 -8.93 4.74
C GLN A 130 12.58 -8.11 4.86
N GLN A 131 12.70 -6.79 4.99
CA GLN A 131 11.58 -5.84 5.06
C GLN A 131 10.89 -5.59 3.69
N GLY A 132 11.62 -5.70 2.59
CA GLY A 132 11.15 -5.43 1.23
C GLY A 132 10.37 -6.58 0.59
N GLY A 133 10.71 -7.82 0.95
CA GLY A 133 10.07 -9.01 0.36
C GLY A 133 8.56 -9.09 0.59
N ALA A 134 8.08 -8.55 1.71
CA ALA A 134 6.67 -8.55 2.08
C ALA A 134 5.77 -7.73 1.15
N PHE A 135 6.30 -6.79 0.37
CA PHE A 135 5.49 -5.92 -0.51
C PHE A 135 5.72 -6.19 -1.99
N LEU A 136 6.61 -7.11 -2.34
CA LEU A 136 6.85 -7.50 -3.71
C LEU A 136 5.63 -8.22 -4.34
N PRO A 137 4.92 -9.16 -3.67
CA PRO A 137 3.72 -9.78 -4.23
C PRO A 137 2.60 -8.79 -4.58
N PRO A 138 2.14 -7.89 -3.69
CA PRO A 138 1.08 -6.94 -4.05
C PRO A 138 1.53 -5.94 -5.12
N LEU A 139 2.82 -5.57 -5.17
CA LEU A 139 3.38 -4.74 -6.24
C LEU A 139 3.29 -5.45 -7.61
N LEU A 140 3.70 -6.73 -7.68
CA LEU A 140 3.61 -7.53 -8.89
C LEU A 140 2.15 -7.73 -9.33
N PHE A 141 1.25 -7.99 -8.37
CA PHE A 141 -0.19 -8.06 -8.65
C PHE A 141 -0.70 -6.76 -9.29
N LEU A 142 -0.35 -5.61 -8.72
CA LEU A 142 -0.75 -4.31 -9.27
C LEU A 142 -0.21 -4.10 -10.70
N ALA A 143 1.05 -4.48 -10.97
CA ALA A 143 1.62 -4.40 -12.31
C ALA A 143 0.87 -5.28 -13.31
N VAL A 144 0.54 -6.53 -12.94
CA VAL A 144 -0.25 -7.45 -13.76
C VAL A 144 -1.65 -6.90 -14.04
N VAL A 145 -2.33 -6.38 -13.02
CA VAL A 145 -3.66 -5.76 -13.19
C VAL A 145 -3.58 -4.53 -14.09
N SER A 146 -2.52 -3.73 -13.97
CA SER A 146 -2.31 -2.56 -14.82
C SER A 146 -2.29 -2.96 -16.31
N LEU A 147 -1.54 -3.99 -16.65
CA LEU A 147 -1.46 -4.51 -18.01
C LEU A 147 -2.79 -5.13 -18.48
N ALA A 148 -3.50 -5.83 -17.59
CA ALA A 148 -4.81 -6.42 -17.91
C ALA A 148 -5.88 -5.37 -18.25
N VAL A 149 -5.72 -4.12 -17.77
CA VAL A 149 -6.65 -3.01 -18.03
C VAL A 149 -6.29 -2.21 -19.29
N GLN A 150 -5.13 -2.47 -19.90
CA GLN A 150 -4.62 -1.72 -21.06
C GLN A 150 -5.60 -1.67 -22.23
N THR A 151 -6.26 -2.80 -22.52
CA THR A 151 -7.23 -2.89 -23.62
C THR A 151 -8.54 -2.14 -23.35
N ARG A 152 -8.81 -1.79 -22.09
CA ARG A 152 -10.03 -1.07 -21.68
C ARG A 152 -9.80 0.43 -21.58
N SER A 153 -8.65 0.85 -21.06
CA SER A 153 -8.31 2.26 -20.92
C SER A 153 -6.81 2.46 -20.75
N GLU A 154 -6.20 3.12 -21.73
CA GLU A 154 -4.83 3.58 -21.66
C GLU A 154 -4.62 4.52 -20.47
N LYS A 155 -5.56 5.46 -20.24
CA LYS A 155 -5.48 6.42 -19.14
C LYS A 155 -5.50 5.75 -17.77
N ALA A 156 -6.40 4.77 -17.55
CA ALA A 156 -6.43 4.02 -16.30
C ALA A 156 -5.15 3.20 -16.09
N THR A 157 -4.61 2.63 -17.18
CA THR A 157 -3.36 1.87 -17.17
C THR A 157 -2.17 2.72 -16.79
N VAL A 158 -2.06 3.93 -17.35
CA VAL A 158 -1.02 4.90 -16.98
C VAL A 158 -1.11 5.24 -15.49
N TYR A 159 -2.31 5.46 -14.95
CA TYR A 159 -2.47 5.68 -13.52
C TYR A 159 -2.03 4.47 -12.69
N LEU A 160 -2.50 3.26 -13.00
CA LEU A 160 -2.11 2.07 -12.23
C LEU A 160 -0.60 1.79 -12.29
N LEU A 161 0.03 1.94 -13.47
CA LEU A 161 1.49 1.83 -13.61
C LEU A 161 2.23 2.93 -12.85
N SER A 162 1.72 4.16 -12.82
CA SER A 162 2.29 5.25 -12.01
C SER A 162 2.21 4.93 -10.52
N GLY A 163 1.10 4.32 -10.07
CA GLY A 163 0.94 3.82 -8.71
C GLY A 163 1.92 2.70 -8.38
N ALA A 164 2.08 1.72 -9.27
CA ALA A 164 3.06 0.65 -9.14
C ALA A 164 4.50 1.19 -9.09
N TYR A 165 4.84 2.14 -9.95
CA TYR A 165 6.15 2.77 -9.96
C TYR A 165 6.44 3.54 -8.67
N ALA A 166 5.47 4.32 -8.16
CA ALA A 166 5.60 5.02 -6.88
C ALA A 166 5.81 4.05 -5.72
N LEU A 167 5.05 2.95 -5.69
CA LEU A 167 5.19 1.91 -4.66
C LEU A 167 6.53 1.19 -4.77
N LEU A 168 7.02 0.91 -5.99
CA LEU A 168 8.34 0.32 -6.24
C LEU A 168 9.47 1.22 -5.72
N LEU A 169 9.42 2.51 -6.01
CA LEU A 169 10.42 3.47 -5.51
C LEU A 169 10.38 3.57 -3.98
N GLY A 170 9.19 3.65 -3.39
CA GLY A 170 9.03 3.64 -1.94
C GLY A 170 9.56 2.34 -1.31
N LEU A 171 9.29 1.19 -1.93
CA LEU A 171 9.78 -0.10 -1.47
C LEU A 171 11.30 -0.20 -1.56
N ALA A 172 11.89 0.29 -2.65
CA ALA A 172 13.34 0.35 -2.81
C ALA A 172 13.97 1.23 -1.72
N ALA A 173 13.41 2.43 -1.47
CA ALA A 173 13.85 3.32 -0.41
C ALA A 173 13.79 2.66 0.97
N ARG A 174 12.66 2.02 1.32
CA ARG A 174 12.52 1.25 2.58
C ARG A 174 13.54 0.13 2.71
N SER A 175 13.81 -0.58 1.62
CA SER A 175 14.68 -1.75 1.60
C SER A 175 16.16 -1.37 1.71
N LEU A 176 16.51 -0.19 1.21
CA LEU A 176 17.88 0.34 1.19
C LEU A 176 18.19 1.29 2.35
N ASP A 177 17.21 1.58 3.20
CA ASP A 177 17.29 2.54 4.31
C ASP A 177 18.47 2.25 5.25
N LEU A 178 18.51 1.05 5.86
CA LEU A 178 19.61 0.64 6.73
C LEU A 178 20.94 0.49 5.99
N TYR A 179 20.91 0.08 4.71
CA TYR A 179 22.12 -0.10 3.91
C TYR A 179 22.85 1.23 3.68
N PHE A 180 22.11 2.32 3.45
CA PHE A 180 22.69 3.65 3.24
C PHE A 180 22.83 4.48 4.52
N CYS A 181 22.49 3.93 5.69
CA CYS A 181 22.40 4.69 6.93
C CYS A 181 23.72 5.37 7.32
N TYR A 182 24.86 4.74 7.04
CA TYR A 182 26.19 5.31 7.29
C TYR A 182 26.51 6.57 6.45
N LYS A 183 25.76 6.84 5.37
CA LYS A 183 25.90 8.02 4.50
C LYS A 183 24.75 9.01 4.67
N ILE A 184 23.54 8.52 4.90
CA ILE A 184 22.32 9.31 4.96
C ILE A 184 21.66 9.03 6.31
N ALA A 185 22.08 9.76 7.35
CA ALA A 185 21.64 9.53 8.73
C ALA A 185 20.14 9.79 8.96
N ILE A 186 19.52 10.61 8.11
CA ILE A 186 18.05 10.82 8.10
C ILE A 186 17.29 9.65 7.46
N GLY A 187 18.00 8.68 6.88
CA GLY A 187 17.41 7.55 6.17
C GLY A 187 16.70 7.91 4.86
N LEU A 188 16.01 6.91 4.34
CA LEU A 188 15.18 6.92 3.13
C LEU A 188 13.74 6.48 3.44
N HIS A 189 13.45 6.02 4.66
CA HIS A 189 12.14 5.46 5.02
C HIS A 189 10.98 6.43 4.77
N PHE A 190 11.12 7.74 4.97
CA PHE A 190 10.08 8.71 4.65
C PHE A 190 9.56 8.65 3.19
N LEU A 191 10.38 8.18 2.24
CA LEU A 191 9.99 7.96 0.84
C LEU A 191 9.02 6.77 0.67
N TRP A 192 9.04 5.80 1.59
CA TRP A 192 8.05 4.73 1.66
C TRP A 192 6.65 5.31 1.89
N HIS A 193 6.50 6.22 2.86
CA HIS A 193 5.22 6.88 3.16
C HIS A 193 4.67 7.61 1.94
N ILE A 194 5.54 8.37 1.26
CA ILE A 194 5.19 9.09 0.04
C ILE A 194 4.80 8.11 -1.08
N GLY A 195 5.57 7.04 -1.28
CA GLY A 195 5.31 6.02 -2.29
C GLY A 195 3.96 5.33 -2.11
N VAL A 196 3.64 4.90 -0.88
CA VAL A 196 2.34 4.29 -0.55
C VAL A 196 1.20 5.28 -0.75
N ALA A 197 1.36 6.53 -0.32
CA ALA A 197 0.33 7.55 -0.47
C ALA A 197 0.05 7.90 -1.94
N LEU A 198 1.10 8.07 -2.74
CA LEU A 198 0.99 8.27 -4.19
C LEU A 198 0.34 7.08 -4.88
N PHE A 199 0.70 5.85 -4.48
CA PHE A 199 0.06 4.63 -4.97
C PHE A 199 -1.46 4.69 -4.79
N VAL A 200 -1.96 5.06 -3.61
CA VAL A 200 -3.40 5.17 -3.38
C VAL A 200 -4.03 6.28 -4.23
N VAL A 201 -3.39 7.44 -4.33
CA VAL A 201 -3.86 8.53 -5.21
C VAL A 201 -4.04 8.06 -6.65
N TYR A 202 -3.07 7.32 -7.17
CA TYR A 202 -3.11 6.82 -8.54
C TYR A 202 -4.15 5.71 -8.73
N VAL A 203 -4.29 4.79 -7.78
CA VAL A 203 -5.35 3.76 -7.84
C VAL A 203 -6.74 4.41 -7.80
N THR A 204 -6.97 5.36 -6.89
CA THR A 204 -8.24 6.10 -6.83
C THR A 204 -8.54 6.81 -8.14
N ARG A 205 -7.55 7.44 -8.78
CA ARG A 205 -7.73 8.07 -10.10
C ARG A 205 -8.02 7.05 -11.21
N ALA A 206 -7.35 5.90 -11.19
CA ALA A 206 -7.62 4.83 -12.14
C ALA A 206 -9.06 4.31 -12.00
N LEU A 207 -9.53 4.11 -10.77
CA LEU A 207 -10.91 3.68 -10.49
C LEU A 207 -11.93 4.71 -11.00
N ALA A 208 -11.71 6.00 -10.73
CA ALA A 208 -12.58 7.06 -11.23
C ALA A 208 -12.67 7.06 -12.77
N VAL A 209 -11.58 6.79 -13.49
CA VAL A 209 -11.63 6.63 -14.95
C VAL A 209 -12.41 5.38 -15.34
N LEU A 210 -12.15 4.24 -14.70
CA LEU A 210 -12.77 2.96 -15.05
C LEU A 210 -14.28 2.93 -14.79
N ASN A 211 -14.76 3.64 -13.75
CA ASN A 211 -16.18 3.74 -13.43
C ASN A 211 -16.97 4.52 -14.51
N THR A 212 -16.31 5.41 -15.26
CA THR A 212 -16.96 6.16 -16.36
C THR A 212 -17.11 5.35 -17.66
N LEU A 213 -16.50 4.17 -17.74
CA LEU A 213 -16.53 3.35 -18.94
C LEU A 213 -17.73 2.42 -18.95
N PRO A 214 -18.32 2.13 -20.13
CA PRO A 214 -19.38 1.15 -20.22
C PRO A 214 -18.90 -0.23 -19.71
N PRO A 215 -19.81 -1.03 -19.10
CA PRO A 215 -19.45 -2.35 -18.62
C PRO A 215 -18.96 -3.23 -19.76
N VAL A 216 -17.92 -4.04 -19.49
CA VAL A 216 -17.43 -5.04 -20.44
C VAL A 216 -18.58 -6.01 -20.73
N LYS A 217 -19.02 -6.09 -21.99
CA LYS A 217 -19.97 -7.13 -22.42
C LYS A 217 -19.31 -8.47 -22.13
N ARG A 218 -19.91 -9.29 -21.25
CA ARG A 218 -19.56 -10.71 -21.23
C ARG A 218 -20.09 -11.26 -22.54
N GLU A 219 -19.20 -11.73 -23.41
CA GLU A 219 -19.61 -12.68 -24.43
C GLU A 219 -20.22 -13.86 -23.66
N SER A 220 -21.51 -14.10 -23.87
CA SER A 220 -22.11 -15.37 -23.47
C SER A 220 -21.28 -16.45 -24.15
N PRO A 221 -20.87 -17.53 -23.45
CA PRO A 221 -20.37 -18.69 -24.16
C PRO A 221 -21.52 -19.14 -25.06
N ASP A 222 -21.41 -18.87 -26.35
CA ASP A 222 -22.34 -19.36 -27.35
C ASP A 222 -22.34 -20.88 -27.18
N THR A 223 -23.44 -21.41 -26.64
CA THR A 223 -23.74 -22.82 -26.62
C THR A 223 -23.95 -23.27 -28.06
N PRO A 224 -23.14 -24.18 -28.62
CA PRO A 224 -23.61 -25.02 -29.71
C PRO A 224 -24.66 -26.02 -29.23
#